data_AF-K2MLG6-F1
#
_entry.id   AF-K2MLG6-F1
#
_cell.length_a   1.000
_cell.length_b   1.000
_cell.length_c   1.000
_cell.angle_alpha   90.00
_cell.angle_beta   90.00
_cell.angle_gamma   90.00
#
_symmetry.space_group_name_H-M   'P 1'
#
loop_
_entity.id
_entity.type
_entity.pdbx_description
1 polymer ?
#
loop_
_entity_poly.entity_id
_entity_poly.type
_entity_poly.pdbx_seq_one_letter_code
_entity_poly.pdbx_strand_id
1 'polypeptide(L)'
;MVVVCCAGVCVAADPAVRHRCGFDAMMKKYGRRPTAVVREVPRRGQGAMQAYTAAREDGDDGWAPIRIKVSAEDMHDPLRHCTAAGDLRIDYDGRPITCEADDVLTEERRSIILRQTLPAAIQLHSERLSVRPVTRPVVIPHTGLGLCKNFTIPQKHHTAGVAGADVILYANIFPTSGLTAWASQCVRMDDGRPFAAAVNFAPREIEVTSRNVRVAAHELGHALGFGRTPFSLFHMVSDVPNVRGMSKVSVISTSKTKAMARQYHNCHTLEGIELEDEGGSTSALSHWKKRNMRGELMTSVVEVGLYSALTLAAFEDMGFYLANYSAAEMLWWGNNSGCGLLEKKCLTDGVTEYPDLFCNHVDDYGFCTYNRLSLGFCRLKRHEEAFPEEYRYFADPRVGGVGRYMSRCPYVKTYAGAGCTNGDSSLMPGSIVGPNSRCVKGRGLQFDDKYVGDVCADTRCGDGTLSVRLFYDDAWHERRAGETVTPPSGPWRGGIVCPQYADVCTAFPNISGYPIPVVDPPLADDPTSAEDAEGDEGEAPRKRQRRH
;
A
#
# COMPACT_ATOMS: atom_id res chain seq x y z
N MET A 1 -46.51 -37.10 18.70
CA MET A 1 -46.52 -35.74 18.14
C MET A 1 -45.25 -35.04 18.59
N VAL A 2 -44.42 -34.63 17.62
CA VAL A 2 -43.68 -33.36 17.48
C VAL A 2 -42.48 -33.66 16.58
N VAL A 3 -42.62 -33.21 15.34
CA VAL A 3 -41.59 -33.04 14.33
C VAL A 3 -40.86 -31.74 14.65
N VAL A 4 -39.53 -31.71 14.66
CA VAL A 4 -38.75 -30.52 14.26
C VAL A 4 -37.42 -30.96 13.63
N CYS A 5 -37.32 -30.79 12.31
CA CYS A 5 -36.07 -30.65 11.58
C CYS A 5 -35.46 -29.28 11.86
N CYS A 6 -34.14 -29.20 12.03
CA CYS A 6 -33.37 -28.01 11.65
C CYS A 6 -32.03 -28.45 11.06
N ALA A 7 -31.99 -28.54 9.72
CA ALA A 7 -30.77 -28.43 8.96
C ALA A 7 -30.33 -26.96 8.99
N GLY A 8 -29.25 -26.66 9.72
CA GLY A 8 -28.59 -25.36 9.70
C GLY A 8 -27.36 -25.42 8.81
N VAL A 9 -27.54 -25.25 7.50
CA VAL A 9 -26.46 -24.93 6.58
C VAL A 9 -26.05 -23.48 6.85
N CYS A 10 -25.00 -23.28 7.62
CA CYS A 10 -24.34 -21.98 7.72
C CYS A 10 -23.49 -21.78 6.45
N VAL A 11 -24.05 -21.12 5.45
CA VAL A 11 -23.27 -20.44 4.41
C VAL A 11 -22.59 -19.25 5.07
N ALA A 12 -21.37 -19.46 5.58
CA ALA A 12 -20.53 -18.36 6.01
C ALA A 12 -19.96 -17.66 4.76
N ALA A 13 -20.67 -16.63 4.30
CA ALA A 13 -20.08 -15.60 3.46
C ALA A 13 -18.91 -14.96 4.23
N ASP A 14 -17.73 -15.01 3.64
CA ASP A 14 -16.48 -14.46 4.18
C ASP A 14 -16.62 -12.95 4.44
N PRO A 15 -16.58 -12.46 5.70
CA PRO A 15 -16.67 -11.03 6.00
C PRO A 15 -15.39 -10.25 5.60
N ALA A 16 -14.33 -10.92 5.14
CA ALA A 16 -13.05 -10.27 4.83
C ALA A 16 -12.98 -9.60 3.45
N VAL A 17 -14.11 -9.37 2.75
CA VAL A 17 -14.15 -8.95 1.33
C VAL A 17 -14.45 -7.46 1.13
N ARG A 18 -14.64 -6.64 2.18
CA ARG A 18 -15.14 -5.26 2.01
C ARG A 18 -14.13 -4.21 1.51
N HIS A 19 -12.82 -4.46 1.51
CA HIS A 19 -11.86 -3.39 1.23
C HIS A 19 -10.88 -3.73 0.10
N ARG A 20 -11.37 -3.76 -1.14
CA ARG A 20 -10.52 -3.95 -2.33
C ARG A 20 -10.15 -2.59 -2.96
N CYS A 21 -8.91 -2.50 -3.42
CA CYS A 21 -8.44 -1.46 -4.33
C CYS A 21 -8.94 -1.77 -5.75
N GLY A 22 -9.27 -0.74 -6.51
CA GLY A 22 -10.21 -0.87 -7.62
C GLY A 22 -9.66 -0.57 -9.01
N PHE A 23 -8.44 -0.04 -9.11
CA PHE A 23 -7.79 0.29 -10.40
C PHE A 23 -7.94 -0.82 -11.44
N ASP A 24 -7.54 -2.04 -11.12
CA ASP A 24 -7.54 -3.14 -12.09
C ASP A 24 -8.95 -3.63 -12.45
N ALA A 25 -9.90 -3.57 -11.49
CA ALA A 25 -11.31 -3.88 -11.75
C ALA A 25 -11.88 -2.91 -12.80
N MET A 26 -11.47 -1.64 -12.71
CA MET A 26 -11.81 -0.62 -13.69
C MET A 26 -11.05 -0.84 -15.01
N MET A 27 -9.74 -1.05 -15.01
CA MET A 27 -8.97 -1.25 -16.25
C MET A 27 -9.41 -2.46 -17.08
N LYS A 28 -9.77 -3.58 -16.44
CA LYS A 28 -10.34 -4.76 -17.12
C LYS A 28 -11.58 -4.40 -17.94
N LYS A 29 -12.39 -3.48 -17.43
CA LYS A 29 -13.70 -3.17 -17.98
C LYS A 29 -13.64 -2.13 -19.11
N TYR A 30 -12.64 -1.25 -19.09
CA TYR A 30 -12.56 -0.10 -20.00
C TYR A 30 -11.29 0.00 -20.85
N GLY A 31 -10.31 -0.90 -20.68
CA GLY A 31 -9.04 -0.85 -21.42
C GLY A 31 -9.19 -1.15 -22.92
N ARG A 32 -9.07 -0.12 -23.78
CA ARG A 32 -8.79 -0.28 -25.21
C ARG A 32 -7.32 -0.68 -25.42
N ARG A 33 -7.06 -1.61 -26.35
CA ARG A 33 -5.71 -2.14 -26.69
C ARG A 33 -4.76 -1.03 -27.17
N PRO A 34 -3.44 -1.10 -26.90
CA PRO A 34 -2.49 -0.10 -27.37
C PRO A 34 -2.24 -0.22 -28.88
N THR A 35 -2.16 0.93 -29.54
CA THR A 35 -1.58 1.12 -30.88
C THR A 35 -0.06 0.95 -30.79
N ALA A 36 0.51 0.15 -31.70
CA ALA A 36 1.93 -0.16 -31.77
C ALA A 36 2.75 1.00 -32.37
N VAL A 37 3.94 1.31 -31.81
CA VAL A 37 5.02 2.02 -32.53
C VAL A 37 6.40 1.49 -32.08
N VAL A 38 7.35 1.63 -33.01
CA VAL A 38 8.59 0.93 -33.29
C VAL A 38 9.77 1.35 -32.39
N ARG A 39 10.69 0.40 -32.21
CA ARG A 39 11.90 0.40 -31.36
C ARG A 39 13.15 0.87 -32.11
N GLU A 40 14.02 1.62 -31.43
CA GLU A 40 15.47 1.63 -31.66
C GLU A 40 16.25 1.57 -30.33
N VAL A 41 17.47 0.99 -30.33
CA VAL A 41 18.28 0.56 -29.17
C VAL A 41 19.72 1.14 -29.26
N PRO A 42 20.63 1.04 -28.25
CA PRO A 42 21.24 2.19 -27.58
C PRO A 42 22.79 2.19 -27.65
N ARG A 43 23.47 3.11 -26.93
CA ARG A 43 24.93 3.01 -26.65
C ARG A 43 25.27 3.30 -25.17
N ARG A 44 26.32 2.61 -24.70
CA ARG A 44 26.80 2.32 -23.31
C ARG A 44 27.60 3.45 -22.62
N GLY A 45 27.64 3.42 -21.27
CA GLY A 45 28.88 3.61 -20.49
C GLY A 45 28.79 4.14 -19.03
N GLN A 46 29.12 3.27 -18.05
CA GLN A 46 29.68 3.50 -16.68
C GLN A 46 28.82 4.26 -15.62
N GLY A 47 28.85 3.99 -14.31
CA GLY A 47 29.63 3.12 -13.41
C GLY A 47 29.34 3.52 -11.94
N ALA A 48 29.50 2.59 -10.99
CA ALA A 48 28.86 2.52 -9.66
C ALA A 48 29.28 3.52 -8.55
N MET A 49 28.26 3.90 -7.74
CA MET A 49 28.21 4.07 -6.26
C MET A 49 29.27 4.91 -5.51
N GLN A 50 28.84 6.09 -5.01
CA GLN A 50 28.87 6.53 -3.59
C GLN A 50 28.53 8.03 -3.48
N ALA A 51 27.49 8.37 -2.70
CA ALA A 51 27.34 9.55 -1.82
C ALA A 51 25.85 9.85 -1.63
N TYR A 52 25.31 9.45 -0.49
CA TYR A 52 23.98 9.83 -0.05
C TYR A 52 24.07 11.03 0.91
N THR A 53 23.13 11.96 0.69
CA THR A 53 22.55 12.99 1.59
C THR A 53 23.44 14.16 2.04
N ALA A 54 23.12 15.38 1.59
CA ALA A 54 22.33 16.37 2.34
C ALA A 54 22.38 17.74 1.63
N ALA A 55 21.25 18.47 1.69
CA ALA A 55 21.05 19.85 1.24
C ALA A 55 21.27 20.12 -0.25
N ARG A 56 20.21 20.60 -0.91
CA ARG A 56 20.31 21.29 -2.19
C ARG A 56 21.21 22.52 -1.99
N GLU A 57 22.47 22.40 -2.37
CA GLU A 57 23.21 23.56 -2.84
C GLU A 57 22.53 24.02 -4.13
N ASP A 58 22.36 25.32 -4.25
CA ASP A 58 21.68 26.07 -5.31
C ASP A 58 22.22 25.78 -6.72
N GLY A 59 21.95 24.57 -7.23
CA GLY A 59 22.09 24.18 -8.61
C GLY A 59 20.74 23.69 -9.09
N ASP A 60 20.07 24.50 -9.92
CA ASP A 60 18.82 24.14 -10.58
C ASP A 60 19.05 22.96 -11.55
N ASP A 61 18.98 21.73 -11.01
CA ASP A 61 19.04 20.49 -11.78
C ASP A 61 17.73 20.19 -12.55
N GLY A 62 16.76 21.13 -12.47
CA GLY A 62 15.48 21.10 -13.14
C GLY A 62 14.44 20.16 -12.51
N TRP A 63 14.73 19.55 -11.36
CA TRP A 63 13.79 18.66 -10.66
C TRP A 63 13.07 19.41 -9.54
N ALA A 64 11.77 19.17 -9.38
CA ALA A 64 10.99 19.68 -8.26
C ALA A 64 9.95 18.65 -7.79
N PRO A 65 9.46 18.74 -6.54
CA PRO A 65 8.36 17.90 -6.06
C PRO A 65 7.18 17.91 -7.04
N ILE A 66 6.59 16.74 -7.29
CA ILE A 66 5.45 16.61 -8.20
C ILE A 66 4.24 17.43 -7.71
N ARG A 67 3.67 18.26 -8.60
CA ARG A 67 2.48 19.06 -8.31
C ARG A 67 1.22 18.34 -8.79
N ILE A 68 0.49 17.71 -7.86
CA ILE A 68 -0.77 17.02 -8.16
C ILE A 68 -1.93 17.95 -7.82
N LYS A 69 -2.73 18.35 -8.81
CA LYS A 69 -3.93 19.16 -8.61
C LYS A 69 -5.20 18.32 -8.69
N VAL A 70 -6.28 18.80 -8.06
CA VAL A 70 -7.58 18.11 -8.01
C VAL A 70 -8.68 18.98 -8.61
N SER A 71 -9.51 18.38 -9.46
CA SER A 71 -10.80 18.94 -9.88
C SER A 71 -11.92 18.09 -9.28
N ALA A 72 -12.80 18.71 -8.51
CA ALA A 72 -13.84 18.04 -7.72
C ALA A 72 -15.27 18.40 -8.19
N GLU A 73 -15.42 18.86 -9.43
CA GLU A 73 -16.70 19.33 -9.99
C GLU A 73 -17.86 18.35 -9.75
N ASP A 74 -17.64 17.05 -9.96
CA ASP A 74 -18.66 16.03 -9.77
C ASP A 74 -19.13 15.90 -8.31
N MET A 75 -18.29 16.26 -7.33
CA MET A 75 -18.68 16.27 -5.93
C MET A 75 -19.64 17.41 -5.59
N HIS A 76 -19.73 18.45 -6.43
CA HIS A 76 -20.58 19.62 -6.25
C HIS A 76 -21.81 19.62 -7.17
N ASP A 77 -21.79 18.84 -8.26
CA ASP A 77 -22.95 18.65 -9.14
C ASP A 77 -23.92 17.57 -8.58
N PRO A 78 -25.14 17.93 -8.15
CA PRO A 78 -26.09 16.99 -7.54
C PRO A 78 -26.53 15.86 -8.49
N LEU A 79 -26.32 15.99 -9.81
CA LEU A 79 -26.60 14.94 -10.80
C LEU A 79 -25.47 13.91 -10.91
N ARG A 80 -24.30 14.20 -10.36
CA ARG A 80 -23.06 13.40 -10.49
C ARG A 80 -22.71 12.60 -9.24
N HIS A 81 -23.46 12.78 -8.16
CA HIS A 81 -23.37 12.00 -6.93
C HIS A 81 -24.75 11.74 -6.33
N CYS A 82 -24.82 10.85 -5.35
CA CYS A 82 -26.05 10.58 -4.59
C CYS A 82 -26.26 11.70 -3.56
N THR A 83 -27.37 12.43 -3.65
CA THR A 83 -27.74 13.49 -2.69
C THR A 83 -28.74 13.00 -1.66
N ALA A 84 -29.52 11.96 -1.99
CA ALA A 84 -30.43 11.29 -1.06
C ALA A 84 -30.54 9.78 -1.33
N ALA A 85 -30.94 9.02 -0.31
CA ALA A 85 -31.31 7.62 -0.50
C ALA A 85 -32.53 7.51 -1.42
N GLY A 86 -32.51 6.56 -2.35
CA GLY A 86 -33.53 6.40 -3.39
C GLY A 86 -33.24 7.17 -4.68
N ASP A 87 -32.22 8.03 -4.71
CA ASP A 87 -31.77 8.68 -5.93
C ASP A 87 -31.44 7.66 -7.01
N LEU A 88 -31.91 7.93 -8.24
CA LEU A 88 -31.49 7.20 -9.42
C LEU A 88 -30.28 7.92 -10.02
N ARG A 89 -29.17 7.18 -10.17
CA ARG A 89 -27.96 7.67 -10.83
C ARG A 89 -27.49 6.67 -11.87
N ILE A 90 -26.68 7.14 -12.80
CA ILE A 90 -26.02 6.28 -13.78
C ILE A 90 -24.59 6.05 -13.30
N ASP A 91 -24.23 4.79 -13.07
CA ASP A 91 -22.86 4.45 -12.71
C ASP A 91 -21.90 4.62 -13.90
N TYR A 92 -20.61 4.42 -13.65
CA TYR A 92 -19.58 4.52 -14.67
C TYR A 92 -19.75 3.51 -15.83
N ASP A 93 -20.61 2.50 -15.68
CA ASP A 93 -20.93 1.49 -16.69
C ASP A 93 -22.11 1.90 -17.58
N GLY A 94 -22.74 3.04 -17.31
CA GLY A 94 -23.98 3.42 -17.96
C GLY A 94 -25.20 2.68 -17.39
N ARG A 95 -25.09 2.06 -16.21
CA ARG A 95 -26.20 1.32 -15.59
C ARG A 95 -26.92 2.19 -14.55
N PRO A 96 -28.25 2.10 -14.50
CA PRO A 96 -28.99 2.76 -13.43
C PRO A 96 -28.70 2.06 -12.10
N ILE A 97 -28.36 2.86 -11.10
CA ILE A 97 -28.24 2.46 -9.71
C ILE A 97 -29.22 3.26 -8.86
N THR A 98 -29.67 2.65 -7.77
CA THR A 98 -30.46 3.32 -6.74
C THR A 98 -29.57 3.52 -5.53
N CYS A 99 -29.38 4.78 -5.12
CA CYS A 99 -28.51 5.13 -4.01
C CYS A 99 -29.09 4.62 -2.68
N GLU A 100 -28.28 3.96 -1.87
CA GLU A 100 -28.62 3.65 -0.47
C GLU A 100 -28.30 4.82 0.46
N ALA A 101 -28.69 4.74 1.73
CA ALA A 101 -28.35 5.77 2.73
C ALA A 101 -26.83 5.93 2.87
N ASP A 102 -26.08 4.82 2.85
CA ASP A 102 -24.63 4.85 2.95
C ASP A 102 -23.94 5.36 1.68
N ASP A 103 -24.66 5.50 0.57
CA ASP A 103 -24.15 6.03 -0.70
C ASP A 103 -24.22 7.55 -0.81
N VAL A 104 -24.94 8.21 0.11
CA VAL A 104 -25.13 9.67 0.05
C VAL A 104 -23.83 10.41 0.31
N LEU A 105 -23.49 11.36 -0.57
CA LEU A 105 -22.38 12.28 -0.35
C LEU A 105 -22.83 13.39 0.61
N THR A 106 -22.39 13.30 1.86
CA THR A 106 -22.59 14.36 2.86
C THR A 106 -21.46 15.39 2.79
N GLU A 107 -21.69 16.59 3.33
CA GLU A 107 -20.64 17.61 3.43
C GLU A 107 -19.45 17.13 4.27
N GLU A 108 -19.71 16.37 5.33
CA GLU A 108 -18.67 15.74 6.14
C GLU A 108 -17.80 14.79 5.30
N ARG A 109 -18.42 13.88 4.54
CA ARG A 109 -17.69 12.95 3.66
C ARG A 109 -16.89 13.68 2.58
N ARG A 110 -17.48 14.73 1.97
CA ARG A 110 -16.80 15.62 1.02
C ARG A 110 -15.57 16.25 1.66
N SER A 111 -15.72 16.84 2.84
CA SER A 111 -14.63 17.49 3.57
C SER A 111 -13.54 16.50 3.99
N ILE A 112 -13.88 15.27 4.37
CA ILE A 112 -12.89 14.23 4.73
C ILE A 112 -12.01 13.88 3.51
N ILE A 113 -12.61 13.75 2.32
CA ILE A 113 -11.83 13.43 1.12
C ILE A 113 -11.01 14.63 0.67
N LEU A 114 -11.63 15.79 0.51
CA LEU A 114 -10.98 16.96 -0.07
C LEU A 114 -9.96 17.61 0.86
N ARG A 115 -10.22 17.65 2.18
CA ARG A 115 -9.38 18.40 3.12
C ARG A 115 -8.44 17.54 3.97
N GLN A 116 -8.54 16.22 3.89
CA GLN A 116 -7.73 15.32 4.74
C GLN A 116 -7.13 14.17 3.93
N THR A 117 -7.97 13.34 3.32
CA THR A 117 -7.51 12.09 2.68
C THR A 117 -6.67 12.34 1.44
N LEU A 118 -7.18 13.15 0.48
CA LEU A 118 -6.44 13.47 -0.74
C LEU A 118 -5.19 14.30 -0.46
N PRO A 119 -5.22 15.39 0.33
CA PRO A 119 -4.00 16.14 0.67
C PRO A 119 -2.90 15.27 1.28
N ALA A 120 -3.24 14.41 2.26
CA ALA A 120 -2.26 13.51 2.87
C ALA A 120 -1.72 12.46 1.89
N ALA A 121 -2.56 11.92 0.99
CA ALA A 121 -2.12 10.99 -0.04
C ALA A 121 -1.23 11.66 -1.11
N ILE A 122 -1.56 12.90 -1.51
CA ILE A 122 -0.76 13.71 -2.43
C ILE A 122 0.60 14.01 -1.79
N GLN A 123 0.61 14.40 -0.52
CA GLN A 123 1.84 14.67 0.23
C GLN A 123 2.78 13.46 0.26
N LEU A 124 2.23 12.25 0.48
CA LEU A 124 3.03 11.02 0.45
C LEU A 124 3.79 10.86 -0.88
N HIS A 125 3.15 11.18 -2.00
CA HIS A 125 3.78 11.15 -3.33
C HIS A 125 4.72 12.33 -3.57
N SER A 126 4.33 13.56 -3.23
CA SER A 126 5.12 14.77 -3.50
C SER A 126 6.42 14.85 -2.71
N GLU A 127 6.47 14.32 -1.49
CA GLU A 127 7.70 14.23 -0.70
C GLU A 127 8.70 13.19 -1.24
N ARG A 128 8.20 12.25 -2.05
CA ARG A 128 8.93 11.07 -2.50
C ARG A 128 9.29 11.09 -3.98
N LEU A 129 8.52 11.81 -4.79
CA LEU A 129 8.67 11.85 -6.24
C LEU A 129 8.86 13.30 -6.69
N SER A 130 10.02 13.55 -7.29
CA SER A 130 10.29 14.76 -8.06
C SER A 130 10.10 14.51 -9.55
N VAL A 131 9.78 15.56 -10.28
CA VAL A 131 9.61 15.57 -11.74
C VAL A 131 10.31 16.78 -12.32
N ARG A 132 10.55 16.75 -13.64
CA ARG A 132 10.78 17.99 -14.38
C ARG A 132 9.44 18.70 -14.56
N PRO A 133 9.23 19.89 -13.96
CA PRO A 133 7.92 20.51 -13.94
C PRO A 133 7.39 20.79 -15.33
N VAL A 134 6.10 20.54 -15.54
CA VAL A 134 5.41 21.04 -16.73
C VAL A 134 5.33 22.57 -16.63
N THR A 135 5.89 23.26 -17.62
CA THR A 135 6.03 24.73 -17.62
C THR A 135 4.91 25.45 -18.35
N ARG A 136 4.19 24.78 -19.24
CA ARG A 136 3.08 25.35 -20.02
C ARG A 136 1.74 24.72 -19.64
N PRO A 137 0.62 25.46 -19.77
CA PRO A 137 -0.69 24.87 -19.61
C PRO A 137 -0.89 23.68 -20.55
N VAL A 138 -1.40 22.56 -20.04
CA VAL A 138 -1.69 21.37 -20.85
C VAL A 138 -3.18 21.28 -21.09
N VAL A 139 -3.55 21.23 -22.36
CA VAL A 139 -4.94 21.10 -22.81
C VAL A 139 -5.37 19.64 -22.73
N ILE A 140 -6.51 19.41 -22.11
CA ILE A 140 -7.11 18.08 -22.00
C ILE A 140 -7.91 17.80 -23.29
N PRO A 141 -7.64 16.69 -23.99
CA PRO A 141 -8.31 16.39 -25.26
C PRO A 141 -9.79 16.04 -25.04
N HIS A 142 -10.65 16.28 -26.03
CA HIS A 142 -12.06 15.86 -25.98
C HIS A 142 -12.27 14.37 -26.24
N THR A 143 -11.27 13.68 -26.81
CA THR A 143 -11.34 12.25 -27.15
C THR A 143 -10.17 11.51 -26.52
N GLY A 144 -10.26 10.18 -26.44
CA GLY A 144 -9.20 9.36 -25.85
C GLY A 144 -9.10 9.44 -24.31
N LEU A 145 -10.09 10.02 -23.64
CA LEU A 145 -10.10 10.28 -22.19
C LEU A 145 -10.20 9.05 -21.27
N GLY A 146 -10.25 7.83 -21.82
CA GLY A 146 -10.42 6.62 -21.01
C GLY A 146 -11.62 6.72 -20.08
N LEU A 147 -11.38 6.58 -18.77
CA LEU A 147 -12.41 6.70 -17.73
C LEU A 147 -12.78 8.13 -17.34
N CYS A 148 -11.91 9.12 -17.62
CA CYS A 148 -12.23 10.52 -17.35
C CYS A 148 -13.37 11.05 -18.20
N LYS A 149 -13.76 10.37 -19.29
CA LYS A 149 -14.96 10.71 -20.07
C LYS A 149 -16.24 10.70 -19.22
N ASN A 150 -16.24 9.96 -18.11
CA ASN A 150 -17.39 9.85 -17.21
C ASN A 150 -17.38 10.95 -16.13
N PHE A 151 -16.33 11.77 -16.06
CA PHE A 151 -16.18 12.83 -15.09
C PHE A 151 -16.48 14.18 -15.74
N THR A 152 -16.92 15.14 -14.94
CA THR A 152 -17.03 16.52 -15.39
C THR A 152 -15.64 17.14 -15.49
N ILE A 153 -15.21 17.43 -16.73
CA ILE A 153 -13.98 18.16 -17.02
C ILE A 153 -14.36 19.63 -17.30
N PRO A 154 -13.87 20.61 -16.51
CA PRO A 154 -14.11 22.01 -16.76
C PRO A 154 -13.78 22.42 -18.20
N GLN A 155 -14.62 23.25 -18.82
CA GLN A 155 -14.41 23.70 -20.20
C GLN A 155 -13.06 24.42 -20.37
N LYS A 156 -12.59 25.12 -19.33
CA LYS A 156 -11.28 25.76 -19.32
C LYS A 156 -10.12 24.77 -19.52
N HIS A 157 -10.24 23.54 -19.01
CA HIS A 157 -9.21 22.51 -19.19
C HIS A 157 -9.13 22.02 -20.64
N HIS A 158 -10.22 22.11 -21.40
CA HIS A 158 -10.28 21.79 -22.82
C HIS A 158 -9.83 22.94 -23.73
N THR A 159 -9.80 24.19 -23.23
CA THR A 159 -9.47 25.37 -24.03
C THR A 159 -8.13 25.98 -23.63
N ALA A 160 -8.05 26.58 -22.44
CA ALA A 160 -6.84 27.20 -21.93
C ALA A 160 -5.82 26.18 -21.39
N GLY A 161 -6.32 25.01 -20.96
CA GLY A 161 -5.51 23.96 -20.34
C GLY A 161 -5.26 24.22 -18.85
N VAL A 162 -4.57 23.28 -18.22
CA VAL A 162 -4.27 23.29 -16.79
C VAL A 162 -2.83 23.73 -16.58
N ALA A 163 -2.64 24.84 -15.86
CA ALA A 163 -1.33 25.40 -15.52
C ALA A 163 -0.89 25.02 -14.10
N GLY A 164 0.44 25.02 -13.88
CA GLY A 164 1.02 24.79 -12.56
C GLY A 164 0.78 23.38 -12.00
N ALA A 165 0.44 22.42 -12.87
CA ALA A 165 0.18 21.04 -12.51
C ALA A 165 1.09 20.11 -13.29
N ASP A 166 1.51 19.05 -12.63
CA ASP A 166 2.25 17.93 -13.19
C ASP A 166 1.34 16.73 -13.45
N VAL A 167 0.27 16.61 -12.65
CA VAL A 167 -0.84 15.68 -12.80
C VAL A 167 -2.12 16.35 -12.33
N ILE A 168 -3.24 16.13 -13.02
CA ILE A 168 -4.58 16.49 -12.58
C ILE A 168 -5.43 15.25 -12.28
N LEU A 169 -6.08 15.27 -11.12
CA LEU A 169 -7.02 14.26 -10.68
C LEU A 169 -8.44 14.79 -10.85
N TYR A 170 -9.26 14.12 -11.66
CA TYR A 170 -10.71 14.32 -11.69
C TYR A 170 -11.33 13.42 -10.63
N ALA A 171 -11.77 14.02 -9.53
CA ALA A 171 -12.17 13.30 -8.32
C ALA A 171 -13.69 13.30 -8.13
N ASN A 172 -14.23 12.16 -7.71
CA ASN A 172 -15.62 12.04 -7.31
C ASN A 172 -15.77 11.15 -6.05
N ILE A 173 -16.90 11.27 -5.38
CA ILE A 173 -17.37 10.39 -4.32
C ILE A 173 -18.68 9.77 -4.79
N PHE A 174 -18.56 8.61 -5.43
CA PHE A 174 -19.67 7.93 -6.06
C PHE A 174 -19.68 6.43 -5.69
N PRO A 175 -20.86 5.81 -5.54
CA PRO A 175 -20.97 4.39 -5.18
C PRO A 175 -20.20 3.47 -6.12
N THR A 176 -19.52 2.49 -5.52
CA THR A 176 -18.85 1.42 -6.27
C THR A 176 -19.08 0.08 -5.59
N SER A 177 -19.19 -0.99 -6.37
CA SER A 177 -19.44 -2.32 -5.84
C SER A 177 -18.14 -2.96 -5.33
N GLY A 178 -17.98 -3.02 -4.01
CA GLY A 178 -16.94 -3.80 -3.34
C GLY A 178 -15.53 -3.24 -3.43
N LEU A 179 -15.39 -1.95 -3.76
CA LEU A 179 -14.12 -1.23 -3.81
C LEU A 179 -14.16 -0.06 -2.81
N THR A 180 -13.06 0.22 -2.13
CA THR A 180 -12.94 1.39 -1.25
C THR A 180 -12.65 2.66 -2.07
N ALA A 181 -11.77 2.53 -3.04
CA ALA A 181 -11.44 3.56 -4.00
C ALA A 181 -10.95 2.93 -5.30
N TRP A 182 -10.89 3.72 -6.36
CA TRP A 182 -10.19 3.36 -7.58
C TRP A 182 -9.62 4.61 -8.24
N ALA A 183 -8.50 4.47 -8.94
CA ALA A 183 -8.04 5.48 -9.89
C ALA A 183 -7.81 4.88 -11.27
N SER A 184 -7.62 5.71 -12.29
CA SER A 184 -7.22 5.27 -13.62
C SER A 184 -6.62 6.41 -14.42
N GLN A 185 -5.58 6.10 -15.18
CA GLN A 185 -4.96 7.04 -16.11
C GLN A 185 -5.87 7.32 -17.30
N CYS A 186 -5.96 8.60 -17.66
CA CYS A 186 -6.77 9.08 -18.76
C CYS A 186 -5.92 9.66 -19.88
N VAL A 187 -4.98 10.54 -19.54
CA VAL A 187 -4.16 11.28 -20.51
C VAL A 187 -2.70 11.13 -20.13
N ARG A 188 -1.86 10.92 -21.13
CA ARG A 188 -0.39 10.89 -21.03
C ARG A 188 0.20 11.98 -21.92
N MET A 189 1.35 12.49 -21.52
CA MET A 189 2.21 13.36 -22.31
C MET A 189 2.94 12.55 -23.40
N ASP A 190 3.64 13.25 -24.30
CA ASP A 190 4.35 12.63 -25.43
C ASP A 190 5.47 11.67 -25.00
N ASP A 191 6.10 11.93 -23.85
CA ASP A 191 7.10 11.05 -23.23
C ASP A 191 6.48 9.84 -22.49
N GLY A 192 5.15 9.73 -22.50
CA GLY A 192 4.39 8.67 -21.83
C GLY A 192 4.05 8.98 -20.37
N ARG A 193 4.52 10.09 -19.80
CA ARG A 193 4.22 10.48 -18.41
C ARG A 193 2.72 10.73 -18.23
N PRO A 194 2.08 10.16 -17.20
CA PRO A 194 0.68 10.46 -16.90
C PRO A 194 0.47 11.94 -16.57
N PHE A 195 -0.57 12.55 -17.13
CA PHE A 195 -0.94 13.94 -16.88
C PHE A 195 -2.35 14.08 -16.30
N ALA A 196 -3.31 13.24 -16.72
CA ALA A 196 -4.65 13.27 -16.15
C ALA A 196 -5.12 11.88 -15.74
N ALA A 197 -5.81 11.81 -14.61
CA ALA A 197 -6.39 10.59 -14.08
C ALA A 197 -7.77 10.84 -13.47
N ALA A 198 -8.62 9.83 -13.49
CA ALA A 198 -9.86 9.78 -12.74
C ALA A 198 -9.59 9.10 -11.40
N VAL A 199 -10.22 9.58 -10.33
CA VAL A 199 -10.19 8.96 -9.01
C VAL A 199 -11.58 9.01 -8.38
N ASN A 200 -11.98 7.91 -7.75
CA ASN A 200 -13.26 7.84 -7.08
C ASN A 200 -13.15 7.12 -5.73
N PHE A 201 -13.88 7.62 -4.73
CA PHE A 201 -13.96 7.05 -3.39
C PHE A 201 -15.39 6.57 -3.12
N ALA A 202 -15.54 5.37 -2.58
CA ALA A 202 -16.86 4.85 -2.23
C ALA A 202 -17.39 5.56 -0.97
N PRO A 203 -18.58 6.20 -1.01
CA PRO A 203 -19.11 7.00 0.10
C PRO A 203 -19.19 6.24 1.43
N ARG A 204 -19.57 4.95 1.37
CA ARG A 204 -19.74 4.07 2.53
C ARG A 204 -18.44 3.67 3.24
N GLU A 205 -17.29 3.94 2.64
CA GLU A 205 -15.96 3.58 3.18
C GLU A 205 -15.18 4.81 3.67
N ILE A 206 -15.78 6.01 3.59
CA ILE A 206 -15.12 7.26 3.97
C ILE A 206 -15.07 7.40 5.48
N GLU A 207 -13.86 7.33 6.01
CA GLU A 207 -13.51 7.54 7.41
C GLU A 207 -12.14 8.23 7.52
N VAL A 208 -11.93 9.01 8.57
CA VAL A 208 -10.64 9.67 8.87
C VAL A 208 -9.68 8.66 9.49
N THR A 209 -9.04 7.86 8.64
CA THR A 209 -8.09 6.83 9.09
C THR A 209 -6.82 6.83 8.24
N SER A 210 -5.68 6.53 8.86
CA SER A 210 -4.41 6.37 8.12
C SER A 210 -4.51 5.29 7.04
N ARG A 211 -5.35 4.27 7.27
CA ARG A 211 -5.64 3.24 6.28
C ARG A 211 -6.26 3.84 5.01
N ASN A 212 -7.26 4.70 5.14
CA ASN A 212 -7.90 5.34 3.98
C ASN A 212 -6.94 6.28 3.24
N VAL A 213 -6.04 6.96 3.96
CA VAL A 213 -4.93 7.72 3.33
C VAL A 213 -4.02 6.79 2.51
N ARG A 214 -3.67 5.61 3.01
CA ARG A 214 -2.86 4.64 2.26
C ARG A 214 -3.59 4.04 1.07
N VAL A 215 -4.89 3.78 1.18
CA VAL A 215 -5.71 3.36 0.04
C VAL A 215 -5.75 4.47 -1.02
N ALA A 216 -5.96 5.73 -0.63
CA ALA A 216 -5.89 6.85 -1.56
C ALA A 216 -4.52 6.95 -2.22
N ALA A 217 -3.43 6.88 -1.44
CA ALA A 217 -2.06 6.91 -1.97
C ALA A 217 -1.77 5.74 -2.93
N HIS A 218 -2.30 4.55 -2.65
CA HIS A 218 -2.22 3.40 -3.55
C HIS A 218 -2.90 3.68 -4.90
N GLU A 219 -4.14 4.18 -4.87
CA GLU A 219 -4.85 4.53 -6.11
C GLU A 219 -4.14 5.66 -6.87
N LEU A 220 -3.60 6.67 -6.16
CA LEU A 220 -2.77 7.68 -6.79
C LEU A 220 -1.49 7.07 -7.40
N GLY A 221 -0.91 6.04 -6.79
CA GLY A 221 0.21 5.30 -7.38
C GLY A 221 -0.14 4.73 -8.76
N HIS A 222 -1.35 4.19 -8.91
CA HIS A 222 -1.86 3.77 -10.22
C HIS A 222 -2.07 4.94 -11.18
N ALA A 223 -2.65 6.05 -10.72
CA ALA A 223 -2.79 7.28 -11.50
C ALA A 223 -1.42 7.78 -12.03
N LEU A 224 -0.36 7.61 -11.23
CA LEU A 224 0.99 8.06 -11.54
C LEU A 224 1.80 7.12 -12.44
N GLY A 225 1.38 5.90 -12.71
CA GLY A 225 2.18 5.00 -13.57
C GLY A 225 2.24 3.56 -13.12
N PHE A 226 1.92 3.27 -11.86
CA PHE A 226 2.14 1.94 -11.34
C PHE A 226 1.05 0.99 -11.83
N GLY A 227 1.31 0.19 -12.87
CA GLY A 227 0.29 -0.72 -13.38
C GLY A 227 0.69 -1.43 -14.66
N ARG A 228 -0.04 -2.49 -15.00
CA ARG A 228 0.23 -3.37 -16.14
C ARG A 228 0.49 -2.61 -17.44
N THR A 229 -0.35 -1.62 -17.76
CA THR A 229 -0.28 -0.90 -19.04
C THR A 229 1.00 -0.07 -19.14
N PRO A 230 1.33 0.84 -18.19
CA PRO A 230 2.63 1.51 -18.18
C PRO A 230 3.82 0.54 -18.12
N PHE A 231 3.78 -0.50 -17.28
CA PHE A 231 4.88 -1.46 -17.19
C PHE A 231 5.17 -2.16 -18.53
N SER A 232 4.12 -2.45 -19.31
CA SER A 232 4.26 -3.01 -20.65
C SER A 232 4.80 -1.97 -21.65
N LEU A 233 4.29 -0.73 -21.58
CA LEU A 233 4.71 0.38 -22.45
C LEU A 233 6.20 0.68 -22.30
N PHE A 234 6.70 0.69 -21.07
CA PHE A 234 8.09 0.98 -20.75
C PHE A 234 8.98 -0.28 -20.68
N HIS A 235 8.47 -1.42 -21.15
CA HIS A 235 9.21 -2.70 -21.20
C HIS A 235 9.84 -3.12 -19.86
N MET A 236 9.11 -2.90 -18.76
CA MET A 236 9.62 -3.11 -17.41
C MET A 236 9.48 -4.56 -16.91
N VAL A 237 8.63 -5.34 -17.57
CA VAL A 237 8.27 -6.70 -17.14
C VAL A 237 9.12 -7.74 -17.87
N SER A 238 9.59 -8.75 -17.14
CA SER A 238 10.17 -9.97 -17.71
C SER A 238 9.54 -11.20 -17.06
N ASP A 239 9.56 -12.33 -17.76
CA ASP A 239 9.09 -13.60 -17.22
C ASP A 239 10.29 -14.45 -16.77
N VAL A 240 10.21 -15.00 -15.55
CA VAL A 240 11.19 -15.93 -14.99
C VAL A 240 10.57 -17.32 -14.92
N PRO A 241 11.14 -18.35 -15.58
CA PRO A 241 10.55 -19.68 -15.63
C PRO A 241 10.78 -20.48 -14.33
N ASN A 242 9.93 -21.48 -14.09
CA ASN A 242 10.14 -22.55 -13.09
C ASN A 242 10.32 -22.07 -11.64
N VAL A 243 9.63 -21.02 -11.25
CA VAL A 243 9.69 -20.48 -9.88
C VAL A 243 8.63 -21.17 -9.02
N ARG A 244 9.04 -21.86 -7.94
CA ARG A 244 8.16 -22.52 -6.95
C ARG A 244 7.16 -23.53 -7.53
N GLY A 245 7.51 -24.19 -8.63
CA GLY A 245 6.62 -25.14 -9.33
C GLY A 245 5.65 -24.46 -10.31
N MET A 246 5.73 -23.14 -10.47
CA MET A 246 4.99 -22.42 -11.51
C MET A 246 5.80 -22.42 -12.81
N SER A 247 5.13 -22.55 -13.96
CA SER A 247 5.81 -22.54 -15.26
C SER A 247 6.57 -21.23 -15.52
N LYS A 248 6.02 -20.11 -15.05
CA LYS A 248 6.67 -18.80 -15.01
C LYS A 248 6.04 -17.86 -13.98
N VAL A 249 6.81 -16.87 -13.56
CA VAL A 249 6.34 -15.69 -12.81
C VAL A 249 6.76 -14.42 -13.54
N SER A 250 5.93 -13.37 -13.49
CA SER A 250 6.26 -12.08 -14.09
C SER A 250 6.86 -11.16 -13.03
N VAL A 251 7.98 -10.51 -13.36
CA VAL A 251 8.75 -9.64 -12.47
C VAL A 251 8.99 -8.27 -13.09
N ILE A 252 9.11 -7.23 -12.27
CA ILE A 252 9.75 -5.98 -12.70
C ILE A 252 11.26 -6.19 -12.68
N SER A 253 11.89 -6.09 -13.84
CA SER A 253 13.30 -6.44 -14.08
C SER A 253 14.18 -5.25 -14.48
N THR A 254 13.65 -4.03 -14.41
CA THR A 254 14.38 -2.79 -14.66
C THR A 254 15.50 -2.56 -13.65
N SER A 255 16.51 -1.77 -14.02
CA SER A 255 17.79 -1.73 -13.34
C SER A 255 17.71 -1.30 -11.87
N LYS A 256 17.00 -0.19 -11.55
CA LYS A 256 16.92 0.31 -10.17
C LYS A 256 16.06 -0.61 -9.32
N THR A 257 14.92 -1.05 -9.83
CA THR A 257 14.00 -1.96 -9.14
C THR A 257 14.67 -3.30 -8.85
N LYS A 258 15.37 -3.89 -9.84
CA LYS A 258 16.13 -5.13 -9.67
C LYS A 258 17.24 -4.95 -8.62
N ALA A 259 18.01 -3.87 -8.69
CA ALA A 259 19.08 -3.59 -7.73
C ALA A 259 18.53 -3.44 -6.30
N MET A 260 17.42 -2.69 -6.16
CA MET A 260 16.73 -2.51 -4.88
C MET A 260 16.19 -3.83 -4.34
N ALA A 261 15.59 -4.68 -5.18
CA ALA A 261 15.10 -5.99 -4.77
C ALA A 261 16.23 -6.93 -4.32
N ARG A 262 17.36 -6.92 -5.02
CA ARG A 262 18.56 -7.70 -4.64
C ARG A 262 19.08 -7.26 -3.27
N GLN A 263 19.15 -5.96 -3.02
CA GLN A 263 19.57 -5.41 -1.73
C GLN A 263 18.55 -5.76 -0.63
N TYR A 264 17.27 -5.50 -0.87
CA TYR A 264 16.19 -5.70 0.09
C TYR A 264 16.08 -7.15 0.58
N HIS A 265 16.12 -8.11 -0.34
CA HIS A 265 16.04 -9.53 0.01
C HIS A 265 17.41 -10.13 0.36
N ASN A 266 18.52 -9.40 0.22
CA ASN A 266 19.88 -9.93 0.29
C ASN A 266 20.08 -11.15 -0.65
N CYS A 267 19.69 -10.97 -1.91
CA CYS A 267 19.74 -12.02 -2.94
C CYS A 267 20.35 -11.46 -4.23
N HIS A 268 21.65 -11.64 -4.46
CA HIS A 268 22.36 -11.03 -5.59
C HIS A 268 21.99 -11.59 -6.97
N THR A 269 21.45 -12.81 -7.03
CA THR A 269 21.06 -13.50 -8.26
C THR A 269 19.66 -13.14 -8.74
N LEU A 270 18.90 -12.36 -7.96
CA LEU A 270 17.50 -12.09 -8.25
C LEU A 270 17.33 -11.36 -9.59
N GLU A 271 16.43 -11.85 -10.45
CA GLU A 271 16.21 -11.28 -11.80
C GLU A 271 15.20 -10.15 -11.85
N GLY A 272 14.50 -9.90 -10.74
CA GLY A 272 13.48 -8.86 -10.59
C GLY A 272 12.60 -9.16 -9.40
N ILE A 273 11.62 -8.31 -9.14
CA ILE A 273 10.65 -8.52 -8.06
C ILE A 273 9.27 -8.81 -8.63
N GLU A 274 8.62 -9.83 -8.08
CA GLU A 274 7.40 -10.42 -8.63
C GLU A 274 6.20 -9.49 -8.55
N LEU A 275 5.45 -9.47 -9.65
CA LEU A 275 4.12 -8.91 -9.70
C LEU A 275 3.08 -9.94 -9.29
N GLU A 276 1.95 -9.47 -8.79
CA GLU A 276 0.81 -10.32 -8.50
C GLU A 276 0.35 -11.05 -9.77
N ASP A 277 0.06 -12.34 -9.63
CA ASP A 277 -0.39 -13.23 -10.71
C ASP A 277 -1.78 -13.82 -10.40
N GLU A 278 -2.26 -13.68 -9.17
CA GLU A 278 -3.59 -14.12 -8.76
C GLU A 278 -4.62 -12.97 -8.80
N GLY A 279 -5.90 -13.30 -8.62
CA GLY A 279 -6.99 -12.33 -8.71
C GLY A 279 -7.46 -12.04 -10.14
N GLY A 280 -6.81 -12.64 -11.15
CA GLY A 280 -7.16 -12.48 -12.55
C GLY A 280 -6.75 -11.11 -13.10
N SER A 281 -7.37 -10.67 -14.20
CA SER A 281 -7.06 -9.37 -14.80
C SER A 281 -7.43 -8.16 -13.93
N THR A 282 -8.10 -8.37 -12.78
CA THR A 282 -8.46 -7.33 -11.81
C THR A 282 -7.44 -7.18 -10.66
N SER A 283 -6.26 -7.80 -10.76
CA SER A 283 -5.18 -7.63 -9.77
C SER A 283 -3.81 -7.91 -10.37
N ALA A 284 -3.74 -8.87 -11.31
CA ALA A 284 -2.47 -9.36 -11.81
C ALA A 284 -1.71 -8.31 -12.63
N LEU A 285 -0.40 -8.28 -12.48
CA LEU A 285 0.57 -7.43 -13.17
C LEU A 285 0.47 -5.92 -12.90
N SER A 286 -0.38 -5.47 -11.97
CA SER A 286 -0.44 -4.07 -11.55
C SER A 286 -0.13 -3.87 -10.07
N HIS A 287 0.21 -4.95 -9.37
CA HIS A 287 0.50 -4.97 -7.95
C HIS A 287 1.76 -5.78 -7.68
N TRP A 288 2.45 -5.51 -6.59
CA TRP A 288 3.46 -6.42 -6.07
C TRP A 288 2.86 -7.73 -5.59
N LYS A 289 3.59 -8.83 -5.75
CA LYS A 289 3.18 -10.13 -5.23
C LYS A 289 3.10 -10.06 -3.70
N LYS A 290 1.89 -10.11 -3.15
CA LYS A 290 1.66 -9.91 -1.72
C LYS A 290 2.41 -10.93 -0.85
N ARG A 291 2.54 -12.17 -1.31
CA ARG A 291 3.36 -13.21 -0.66
C ARG A 291 4.78 -12.72 -0.33
N ASN A 292 5.39 -11.92 -1.20
CA ASN A 292 6.79 -11.52 -1.10
C ASN A 292 6.94 -10.13 -0.46
N MET A 293 5.88 -9.30 -0.48
CA MET A 293 5.92 -7.88 -0.10
C MET A 293 4.72 -7.47 0.77
N ARG A 294 4.30 -8.33 1.70
CA ARG A 294 3.12 -8.06 2.53
C ARG A 294 3.28 -6.75 3.32
N GLY A 295 2.25 -5.92 3.27
CA GLY A 295 2.23 -4.63 3.95
C GLY A 295 2.77 -3.47 3.11
N GLU A 296 3.28 -3.73 1.91
CA GLU A 296 3.69 -2.70 0.95
C GLU A 296 2.48 -2.02 0.30
N LEU A 297 2.63 -0.72 0.02
CA LEU A 297 1.61 0.17 -0.55
C LEU A 297 0.93 -0.40 -1.79
N MET A 298 1.67 -0.89 -2.78
CA MET A 298 1.18 -1.35 -4.08
C MET A 298 0.90 -2.85 -4.13
N THR A 299 0.57 -3.48 -3.00
CA THR A 299 0.00 -4.84 -2.99
C THR A 299 -1.51 -4.81 -3.27
N SER A 300 -2.05 -5.90 -3.81
CA SER A 300 -3.47 -6.02 -4.22
C SER A 300 -4.50 -5.84 -3.09
N VAL A 301 -4.07 -5.87 -1.84
CA VAL A 301 -4.88 -5.57 -0.66
C VAL A 301 -4.03 -4.76 0.30
N VAL A 302 -4.35 -3.46 0.41
CA VAL A 302 -3.69 -2.54 1.33
C VAL A 302 -3.97 -2.96 2.78
N GLU A 303 -2.90 -3.43 3.44
CA GLU A 303 -2.86 -3.66 4.89
C GLU A 303 -2.32 -2.41 5.59
N VAL A 304 -1.02 -2.40 5.92
CA VAL A 304 -0.33 -1.24 6.51
C VAL A 304 -0.09 -0.16 5.46
N GLY A 305 0.28 -0.54 4.23
CA GLY A 305 0.45 0.39 3.10
C GLY A 305 1.76 1.17 3.12
N LEU A 306 2.87 0.49 3.42
CA LEU A 306 4.21 1.08 3.50
C LEU A 306 4.72 1.46 2.11
N TYR A 307 5.06 2.73 1.90
CA TYR A 307 5.62 3.24 0.66
C TYR A 307 7.12 2.94 0.61
N SER A 308 7.44 1.74 0.11
CA SER A 308 8.80 1.22 0.16
C SER A 308 9.71 1.77 -0.92
N ALA A 309 11.01 1.59 -0.72
CA ALA A 309 12.04 1.88 -1.72
C ALA A 309 11.84 1.08 -3.03
N LEU A 310 11.16 -0.06 -2.99
CA LEU A 310 10.85 -0.85 -4.19
C LEU A 310 9.84 -0.16 -5.10
N THR A 311 8.77 0.39 -4.53
CA THR A 311 7.79 1.18 -5.30
C THR A 311 8.43 2.46 -5.84
N LEU A 312 9.29 3.11 -5.06
CA LEU A 312 10.04 4.29 -5.52
C LEU A 312 10.97 3.96 -6.70
N ALA A 313 11.72 2.86 -6.61
CA ALA A 313 12.59 2.41 -7.70
C ALA A 313 11.80 2.08 -8.97
N ALA A 314 10.61 1.49 -8.84
CA ALA A 314 9.74 1.22 -9.97
C ALA A 314 9.24 2.51 -10.64
N PHE A 315 8.87 3.54 -9.88
CA PHE A 315 8.56 4.85 -10.45
C PHE A 315 9.76 5.48 -11.15
N GLU A 316 10.92 5.47 -10.51
CA GLU A 316 12.13 6.09 -11.07
C GLU A 316 12.61 5.40 -12.36
N ASP A 317 12.44 4.08 -12.48
CA ASP A 317 12.73 3.31 -13.69
C ASP A 317 11.80 3.65 -14.88
N MET A 318 10.68 4.34 -14.65
CA MET A 318 9.83 4.87 -15.75
C MET A 318 10.50 6.04 -16.48
N GLY A 319 11.52 6.66 -15.88
CA GLY A 319 12.40 7.65 -16.53
C GLY A 319 11.97 9.11 -16.41
N PHE A 320 10.77 9.40 -15.92
CA PHE A 320 10.25 10.76 -15.72
C PHE A 320 10.07 11.18 -14.26
N TYR A 321 10.32 10.26 -13.32
CA TYR A 321 10.37 10.54 -11.89
C TYR A 321 11.81 10.45 -11.37
N LEU A 322 12.11 11.28 -10.38
CA LEU A 322 13.29 11.16 -9.54
C LEU A 322 12.83 10.84 -8.11
N ALA A 323 13.26 9.69 -7.58
CA ALA A 323 12.81 9.22 -6.28
C ALA A 323 13.68 9.75 -5.14
N ASN A 324 13.04 10.19 -4.06
CA ASN A 324 13.67 10.48 -2.79
C ASN A 324 13.65 9.25 -1.87
N TYR A 325 14.68 8.41 -1.95
CA TYR A 325 14.79 7.21 -1.11
C TYR A 325 14.93 7.49 0.39
N SER A 326 15.31 8.70 0.80
CA SER A 326 15.38 9.04 2.23
C SER A 326 14.01 9.08 2.91
N ALA A 327 12.94 9.29 2.12
CA ALA A 327 11.56 9.25 2.57
C ALA A 327 10.91 7.85 2.41
N ALA A 328 11.67 6.84 1.96
CA ALA A 328 11.18 5.48 1.83
C ALA A 328 10.84 4.88 3.20
N GLU A 329 9.72 4.17 3.28
CA GLU A 329 9.33 3.46 4.48
C GLU A 329 9.90 2.05 4.48
N MET A 330 10.42 1.62 5.64
CA MET A 330 11.01 0.30 5.78
C MET A 330 9.94 -0.79 5.68
N LEU A 331 9.99 -1.59 4.61
CA LEU A 331 9.19 -2.79 4.47
C LEU A 331 9.82 -3.92 5.28
N TRP A 332 9.08 -4.43 6.26
CA TRP A 332 9.57 -5.45 7.18
C TRP A 332 9.52 -6.87 6.62
N TRP A 333 8.46 -7.15 5.86
CA TRP A 333 8.16 -8.49 5.39
C TRP A 333 9.15 -8.97 4.31
N GLY A 334 9.97 -9.96 4.63
CA GLY A 334 10.92 -10.53 3.68
C GLY A 334 12.23 -9.77 3.53
N ASN A 335 12.46 -8.74 4.36
CA ASN A 335 13.74 -8.04 4.43
C ASN A 335 14.85 -9.03 4.85
N ASN A 336 15.97 -9.02 4.12
CA ASN A 336 17.09 -9.96 4.32
C ASN A 336 16.70 -11.45 4.31
N SER A 337 15.63 -11.83 3.60
CA SER A 337 15.15 -13.22 3.55
C SER A 337 16.10 -14.18 2.84
N GLY A 338 17.09 -13.67 2.11
CA GLY A 338 17.82 -14.42 1.09
C GLY A 338 16.92 -14.78 -0.10
N CYS A 339 17.49 -15.56 -1.04
CA CYS A 339 16.80 -15.98 -2.26
C CYS A 339 15.67 -16.99 -2.02
N GLY A 340 15.76 -17.78 -0.93
CA GLY A 340 14.84 -18.90 -0.66
C GLY A 340 13.37 -18.48 -0.59
N LEU A 341 13.06 -17.30 -0.05
CA LEU A 341 11.70 -16.78 0.04
C LEU A 341 11.09 -16.64 -1.35
N LEU A 342 11.88 -16.22 -2.33
CA LEU A 342 11.45 -15.97 -3.70
C LEU A 342 11.52 -17.23 -4.56
N GLU A 343 12.54 -18.07 -4.40
CA GLU A 343 12.76 -19.22 -5.28
C GLU A 343 12.01 -20.48 -4.85
N LYS A 344 11.80 -20.66 -3.53
CA LYS A 344 11.19 -21.87 -2.95
C LYS A 344 9.75 -21.64 -2.48
N LYS A 345 9.00 -22.73 -2.33
CA LYS A 345 7.68 -22.71 -1.68
C LYS A 345 7.83 -22.19 -0.25
N CYS A 346 6.77 -21.57 0.27
CA CYS A 346 6.77 -21.06 1.65
C CYS A 346 6.82 -22.17 2.70
N LEU A 347 6.30 -23.36 2.37
CA LEU A 347 6.48 -24.58 3.15
C LEU A 347 6.64 -25.76 2.20
N THR A 348 7.35 -26.78 2.68
CA THR A 348 7.46 -28.11 2.08
C THR A 348 7.14 -29.14 3.15
N ASP A 349 6.18 -30.02 2.88
CA ASP A 349 5.71 -31.06 3.82
C ASP A 349 5.36 -30.52 5.22
N GLY A 350 4.74 -29.33 5.27
CA GLY A 350 4.33 -28.65 6.49
C GLY A 350 5.46 -27.95 7.26
N VAL A 351 6.67 -27.90 6.71
CA VAL A 351 7.84 -27.27 7.33
C VAL A 351 8.22 -26.00 6.56
N THR A 352 8.47 -24.90 7.28
CA THR A 352 8.90 -23.63 6.70
C THR A 352 10.34 -23.29 7.08
N GLU A 353 11.10 -22.74 6.13
CA GLU A 353 12.40 -22.11 6.39
C GLU A 353 12.23 -20.68 6.98
N TYR A 354 11.00 -20.14 7.01
CA TYR A 354 10.70 -18.76 7.40
C TYR A 354 9.63 -18.68 8.51
N PRO A 355 9.91 -19.19 9.73
CA PRO A 355 8.94 -19.30 10.83
C PRO A 355 8.50 -17.96 11.47
N ASP A 356 9.09 -16.84 11.07
CA ASP A 356 8.62 -15.50 11.44
C ASP A 356 7.66 -14.90 10.40
N LEU A 357 7.62 -15.45 9.17
CA LEU A 357 6.72 -15.00 8.10
C LEU A 357 5.52 -15.94 7.95
N PHE A 358 5.77 -17.25 7.96
CA PHE A 358 4.75 -18.29 7.75
C PHE A 358 4.56 -19.13 9.00
N CYS A 359 3.32 -19.57 9.21
CA CYS A 359 2.92 -20.45 10.31
C CYS A 359 2.44 -21.79 9.73
N ASN A 360 2.57 -22.89 10.48
CA ASN A 360 2.33 -24.23 9.93
C ASN A 360 1.32 -25.08 10.71
N HIS A 361 0.70 -24.54 11.75
CA HIS A 361 -0.33 -25.21 12.53
C HIS A 361 -1.38 -24.21 12.99
N VAL A 362 -2.59 -24.71 13.24
CA VAL A 362 -3.62 -23.97 13.96
C VAL A 362 -3.41 -24.26 15.43
N ASP A 363 -3.45 -23.22 16.24
CA ASP A 363 -3.43 -23.33 17.69
C ASP A 363 -4.48 -22.35 18.25
N ASP A 364 -5.06 -22.70 19.39
CA ASP A 364 -6.08 -21.87 20.07
C ASP A 364 -5.45 -20.66 20.79
N TYR A 365 -4.13 -20.56 20.76
CA TYR A 365 -3.33 -19.59 21.49
C TYR A 365 -2.69 -18.54 20.58
N GLY A 366 -2.20 -17.45 21.19
CA GLY A 366 -1.68 -16.30 20.45
C GLY A 366 -0.37 -16.60 19.75
N PHE A 367 -0.28 -16.24 18.47
CA PHE A 367 0.98 -16.17 17.72
C PHE A 367 1.40 -14.71 17.55
N CYS A 368 2.70 -14.44 17.65
CA CYS A 368 3.23 -13.16 17.25
C CYS A 368 3.01 -12.91 15.76
N THR A 369 2.51 -11.72 15.45
CA THR A 369 2.59 -11.19 14.09
C THR A 369 4.05 -10.97 13.70
N TYR A 370 4.35 -11.02 12.40
CA TYR A 370 5.72 -10.86 11.88
C TYR A 370 6.42 -9.56 12.32
N ASN A 371 5.63 -8.50 12.57
CA ASN A 371 6.11 -7.20 13.05
C ASN A 371 6.19 -7.10 14.58
N ARG A 372 5.89 -8.17 15.33
CA ARG A 372 5.90 -8.21 16.80
C ARG A 372 4.99 -7.16 17.46
N LEU A 373 4.01 -6.60 16.76
CA LEU A 373 3.13 -5.55 17.32
C LEU A 373 1.83 -6.10 17.90
N SER A 374 1.49 -7.37 17.67
CA SER A 374 0.22 -7.94 18.11
C SER A 374 0.29 -9.45 18.25
N LEU A 375 -0.67 -9.99 19.00
CA LEU A 375 -1.02 -11.41 18.94
C LEU A 375 -2.03 -11.67 17.82
N GLY A 376 -2.00 -12.89 17.31
CA GLY A 376 -2.81 -13.31 16.17
C GLY A 376 -2.98 -14.82 16.10
N PHE A 377 -3.55 -15.26 14.98
CA PHE A 377 -3.80 -16.66 14.68
C PHE A 377 -3.25 -17.04 13.30
N CYS A 378 -2.87 -18.30 13.16
CA CYS A 378 -2.46 -18.82 11.86
C CYS A 378 -3.65 -18.94 10.92
N ARG A 379 -3.60 -18.27 9.76
CA ARG A 379 -4.65 -18.38 8.72
C ARG A 379 -4.52 -19.66 7.91
N LEU A 380 -4.63 -20.79 8.58
CA LEU A 380 -4.53 -22.14 8.04
C LEU A 380 -5.88 -22.85 8.21
N LYS A 381 -6.32 -23.57 7.18
CA LYS A 381 -7.47 -24.47 7.29
C LYS A 381 -7.36 -25.62 6.30
N ARG A 382 -8.23 -26.60 6.47
CA ARG A 382 -8.51 -27.59 5.44
C ARG A 382 -9.64 -27.08 4.54
N HIS A 383 -9.42 -27.13 3.23
CA HIS A 383 -10.37 -26.70 2.20
C HIS A 383 -11.16 -27.90 1.68
N GLU A 384 -12.24 -27.64 0.96
CA GLU A 384 -13.09 -28.69 0.38
C GLU A 384 -12.36 -29.41 -0.77
N GLU A 385 -11.75 -28.61 -1.64
CA GLU A 385 -11.00 -29.07 -2.82
C GLU A 385 -9.50 -29.10 -2.57
N ALA A 386 -8.81 -30.03 -3.25
CA ALA A 386 -7.37 -30.11 -3.22
C ALA A 386 -6.75 -28.94 -4.01
N PHE A 387 -5.63 -28.40 -3.50
CA PHE A 387 -4.90 -27.35 -4.19
C PHE A 387 -4.19 -27.86 -5.45
N PRO A 388 -3.96 -26.98 -6.45
CA PRO A 388 -2.97 -27.20 -7.50
C PRO A 388 -1.57 -27.48 -6.92
N GLU A 389 -0.73 -28.18 -7.66
CA GLU A 389 0.57 -28.70 -7.18
C GLU A 389 1.49 -27.59 -6.66
N GLU A 390 1.53 -26.44 -7.33
CA GLU A 390 2.30 -25.26 -6.96
C GLU A 390 1.90 -24.65 -5.60
N TYR A 391 0.67 -24.91 -5.15
CA TYR A 391 0.12 -24.42 -3.87
C TYR A 391 -0.01 -25.52 -2.81
N ARG A 392 0.46 -26.74 -3.09
CA ARG A 392 0.52 -27.82 -2.08
C ARG A 392 1.74 -27.64 -1.19
N TYR A 393 1.48 -27.50 0.10
CA TYR A 393 2.46 -27.20 1.15
C TYR A 393 2.49 -28.22 2.28
N PHE A 394 1.48 -29.08 2.37
CA PHE A 394 1.29 -30.08 3.42
C PHE A 394 0.99 -31.44 2.79
N ALA A 395 1.16 -32.51 3.57
CA ALA A 395 0.86 -33.87 3.13
C ALA A 395 -0.60 -34.07 2.68
N ASP A 396 -1.57 -33.48 3.39
CA ASP A 396 -2.95 -33.38 2.88
C ASP A 396 -3.01 -32.23 1.85
N PRO A 397 -3.30 -32.51 0.56
CA PRO A 397 -3.33 -31.50 -0.49
C PRO A 397 -4.45 -30.47 -0.34
N ARG A 398 -5.36 -30.66 0.63
CA ARG A 398 -6.42 -29.69 0.98
C ARG A 398 -6.04 -28.75 2.10
N VAL A 399 -4.91 -28.96 2.78
CA VAL A 399 -4.49 -28.11 3.89
C VAL A 399 -3.62 -26.97 3.34
N GLY A 400 -3.95 -25.73 3.71
CA GLY A 400 -3.23 -24.56 3.25
C GLY A 400 -3.82 -23.23 3.72
N GLY A 401 -3.13 -22.15 3.39
CA GLY A 401 -3.50 -20.81 3.77
C GLY A 401 -4.80 -20.33 3.11
N VAL A 402 -5.54 -19.48 3.80
CA VAL A 402 -6.82 -18.93 3.28
C VAL A 402 -6.59 -17.85 2.22
N GLY A 403 -5.55 -17.04 2.37
CA GLY A 403 -5.30 -15.88 1.52
C GLY A 403 -4.88 -16.30 0.10
N ARG A 404 -5.67 -15.91 -0.90
CA ARG A 404 -5.35 -16.13 -2.32
C ARG A 404 -3.99 -15.50 -2.66
N TYR A 405 -3.89 -14.17 -2.62
CA TYR A 405 -2.68 -13.39 -2.95
C TYR A 405 -1.39 -13.73 -2.17
N MET A 406 -1.51 -14.53 -1.11
CA MET A 406 -0.36 -15.10 -0.42
C MET A 406 0.12 -16.41 -1.08
N SER A 407 -0.33 -16.74 -2.30
CA SER A 407 -0.18 -18.05 -2.91
C SER A 407 -0.65 -19.17 -2.00
N ARG A 408 -1.70 -18.96 -1.21
CA ARG A 408 -2.15 -19.93 -0.18
C ARG A 408 -1.10 -20.27 0.88
N CYS A 409 -0.05 -19.46 1.04
CA CYS A 409 0.86 -19.59 2.18
C CYS A 409 0.13 -19.20 3.48
N PRO A 410 0.10 -20.07 4.50
CA PRO A 410 -0.40 -19.72 5.83
C PRO A 410 0.51 -18.70 6.52
N TYR A 411 -0.11 -17.69 7.14
CA TYR A 411 0.58 -16.62 7.85
C TYR A 411 -0.25 -16.15 9.05
N VAL A 412 0.39 -15.49 10.01
CA VAL A 412 -0.27 -14.98 11.21
C VAL A 412 -1.06 -13.70 10.89
N LYS A 413 -2.36 -13.72 11.18
CA LYS A 413 -3.24 -12.54 11.14
C LYS A 413 -3.57 -12.11 12.57
N THR A 414 -3.48 -10.80 12.80
CA THR A 414 -3.79 -10.16 14.09
C THR A 414 -5.21 -10.47 14.57
N TYR A 415 -5.36 -10.72 15.87
CA TYR A 415 -6.66 -10.71 16.54
C TYR A 415 -7.12 -9.27 16.76
N ALA A 416 -8.43 -9.01 16.59
CA ALA A 416 -8.99 -7.70 16.89
C ALA A 416 -8.79 -7.38 18.39
N GLY A 417 -8.28 -6.19 18.70
CA GLY A 417 -8.00 -5.76 20.08
C GLY A 417 -6.73 -6.33 20.71
N ALA A 418 -5.98 -7.23 20.05
CA ALA A 418 -4.80 -7.87 20.62
C ALA A 418 -3.46 -7.17 20.27
N GLY A 419 -3.48 -5.84 20.21
CA GLY A 419 -2.28 -5.03 19.96
C GLY A 419 -1.41 -4.93 21.21
N CYS A 420 -0.10 -5.14 21.10
CA CYS A 420 0.80 -5.01 22.24
C CYS A 420 0.94 -3.56 22.71
N THR A 421 0.76 -2.57 21.83
CA THR A 421 0.97 -1.16 22.19
C THR A 421 -0.28 -0.42 22.65
N ASN A 422 -1.46 -0.90 22.26
CA ASN A 422 -2.73 -0.20 22.44
C ASN A 422 -3.95 -1.14 22.52
N GLY A 423 -3.71 -2.45 22.68
CA GLY A 423 -4.78 -3.45 22.75
C GLY A 423 -5.43 -3.55 24.13
N ASP A 424 -6.40 -4.43 24.22
CA ASP A 424 -7.08 -4.79 25.46
C ASP A 424 -6.36 -5.96 26.13
N SER A 425 -5.69 -5.69 27.25
CA SER A 425 -4.95 -6.71 28.01
C SER A 425 -5.85 -7.81 28.57
N SER A 426 -7.16 -7.58 28.73
CA SER A 426 -8.11 -8.61 29.17
C SER A 426 -8.29 -9.74 28.15
N LEU A 427 -8.00 -9.47 26.87
CA LEU A 427 -8.02 -10.45 25.78
C LEU A 427 -6.69 -11.21 25.63
N MET A 428 -5.66 -10.81 26.37
CA MET A 428 -4.29 -11.32 26.23
C MET A 428 -3.70 -11.71 27.60
N PRO A 429 -4.14 -12.84 28.20
CA PRO A 429 -3.64 -13.29 29.49
C PRO A 429 -2.10 -13.35 29.53
N GLY A 430 -1.50 -12.85 30.62
CA GLY A 430 -0.04 -12.79 30.79
C GLY A 430 0.67 -11.71 29.97
N SER A 431 -0.05 -10.89 29.20
CA SER A 431 0.56 -9.85 28.35
C SER A 431 0.58 -8.48 29.01
N ILE A 432 1.68 -7.74 28.81
CA ILE A 432 1.78 -6.31 29.12
C ILE A 432 1.42 -5.52 27.86
N VAL A 433 0.49 -4.56 28.01
CA VAL A 433 0.18 -3.58 26.97
C VAL A 433 0.83 -2.25 27.34
N GLY A 434 1.59 -1.69 26.41
CA GLY A 434 2.29 -0.42 26.61
C GLY A 434 3.05 0.03 25.36
N PRO A 435 3.46 1.30 25.27
CA PRO A 435 4.06 1.85 24.04
C PRO A 435 5.31 1.10 23.56
N ASN A 436 6.07 0.54 24.50
CA ASN A 436 7.27 -0.25 24.23
C ASN A 436 7.01 -1.76 24.20
N SER A 437 5.78 -2.22 24.42
CA SER A 437 5.47 -3.64 24.45
C SER A 437 5.51 -4.24 23.05
N ARG A 438 6.10 -5.43 22.95
CA ARG A 438 6.23 -6.21 21.72
C ARG A 438 5.89 -7.66 22.00
N CYS A 439 5.39 -8.34 20.99
CA CYS A 439 5.10 -9.76 21.07
C CYS A 439 6.40 -10.56 21.11
N VAL A 440 6.52 -11.47 22.07
CA VAL A 440 7.64 -12.41 22.23
C VAL A 440 7.16 -13.84 22.11
N LYS A 441 7.99 -14.70 21.51
CA LYS A 441 7.63 -16.10 21.26
C LYS A 441 7.67 -16.91 22.56
N GLY A 442 6.64 -17.72 22.80
CA GLY A 442 6.59 -18.66 23.91
C GLY A 442 7.23 -20.00 23.59
N ARG A 443 7.74 -20.69 24.62
CA ARG A 443 8.20 -22.07 24.59
C ARG A 443 7.59 -22.82 25.77
N GLY A 444 6.49 -23.53 25.50
CA GLY A 444 5.74 -24.21 26.56
C GLY A 444 5.18 -23.23 27.60
N LEU A 445 4.94 -21.97 27.20
CA LEU A 445 4.64 -20.87 28.11
C LEU A 445 3.22 -21.01 28.66
N GLN A 446 3.10 -20.94 29.98
CA GLN A 446 1.83 -20.99 30.69
C GLN A 446 1.73 -19.84 31.68
N PHE A 447 0.50 -19.33 31.84
CA PHE A 447 0.13 -18.30 32.81
C PHE A 447 -1.14 -18.78 33.54
N ASP A 448 -1.12 -18.81 34.87
CA ASP A 448 -2.18 -19.35 35.73
C ASP A 448 -2.62 -20.77 35.33
N ASP A 449 -1.63 -21.66 35.16
CA ASP A 449 -1.78 -23.07 34.73
C ASP A 449 -2.51 -23.27 33.37
N LYS A 450 -2.63 -22.20 32.56
CA LYS A 450 -3.13 -22.26 31.18
C LYS A 450 -2.01 -21.98 30.22
N TYR A 451 -1.90 -22.77 29.16
CA TYR A 451 -1.01 -22.43 28.05
C TYR A 451 -1.49 -21.13 27.39
N VAL A 452 -0.55 -20.26 27.02
CA VAL A 452 -0.87 -18.95 26.44
C VAL A 452 -0.22 -18.70 25.08
N GLY A 453 0.68 -19.59 24.65
CA GLY A 453 1.44 -19.41 23.42
C GLY A 453 2.41 -18.24 23.54
N ASP A 454 2.33 -17.30 22.60
CA ASP A 454 3.10 -16.06 22.60
C ASP A 454 2.39 -14.97 23.44
N VAL A 455 3.16 -14.01 23.96
CA VAL A 455 2.63 -12.92 24.82
C VAL A 455 3.25 -11.58 24.45
N CYS A 456 2.58 -10.48 24.80
CA CYS A 456 3.22 -9.16 24.76
C CYS A 456 4.07 -8.94 26.03
N ALA A 457 5.34 -8.63 25.85
CA ALA A 457 6.26 -8.27 26.91
C ALA A 457 6.68 -6.80 26.76
N ASP A 458 6.97 -6.13 27.87
CA ASP A 458 7.58 -4.81 27.82
C ASP A 458 9.03 -4.94 27.35
N THR A 459 9.46 -4.06 26.45
CA THR A 459 10.81 -4.12 25.87
C THR A 459 11.57 -2.83 26.10
N ARG A 460 12.88 -2.97 26.33
CA ARG A 460 13.77 -1.83 26.50
C ARG A 460 15.00 -2.03 25.63
N CYS A 461 15.29 -1.04 24.80
CA CYS A 461 16.38 -1.05 23.84
C CYS A 461 17.37 0.06 24.19
N GLY A 462 18.66 -0.27 24.30
CA GLY A 462 19.72 0.71 24.57
C GLY A 462 21.09 0.12 24.25
N ASP A 463 22.00 0.92 23.66
CA ASP A 463 23.39 0.55 23.34
C ASP A 463 23.56 -0.80 22.59
N GLY A 464 22.61 -1.16 21.72
CA GLY A 464 22.60 -2.43 20.98
C GLY A 464 22.11 -3.64 21.79
N THR A 465 21.67 -3.40 23.02
CA THR A 465 21.17 -4.39 23.97
C THR A 465 19.65 -4.33 24.07
N LEU A 466 19.03 -5.51 24.17
CA LEU A 466 17.59 -5.68 24.40
C LEU A 466 17.36 -6.30 25.78
N SER A 467 16.47 -5.69 26.56
CA SER A 467 15.89 -6.29 27.76
C SER A 467 14.39 -6.49 27.58
N VAL A 468 13.87 -7.60 28.11
CA VAL A 468 12.43 -7.89 28.14
C VAL A 468 11.94 -8.04 29.58
N ARG A 469 10.70 -7.64 29.82
CA ARG A 469 10.02 -7.79 31.12
C ARG A 469 8.62 -8.36 30.92
N LEU A 470 8.33 -9.42 31.65
CA LEU A 470 7.05 -10.13 31.61
C LEU A 470 6.06 -9.59 32.64
N PHE A 471 4.77 -9.88 32.44
CA PHE A 471 3.74 -9.51 33.40
C PHE A 471 3.98 -10.20 34.76
N TYR A 472 3.79 -9.49 35.87
CA TYR A 472 4.18 -9.92 37.22
C TYR A 472 5.69 -10.17 37.45
N ASP A 473 6.54 -9.64 36.57
CA ASP A 473 7.99 -9.67 36.76
C ASP A 473 8.54 -8.26 37.00
N ASP A 474 9.20 -8.06 38.14
CA ASP A 474 9.86 -6.81 38.47
C ASP A 474 11.26 -6.71 37.83
N ALA A 475 11.82 -7.82 37.35
CA ALA A 475 13.16 -7.87 36.77
C ALA A 475 13.16 -7.66 35.25
N TRP A 476 14.21 -7.00 34.77
CA TRP A 476 14.53 -6.92 33.34
C TRP A 476 15.48 -8.05 32.96
N HIS A 477 15.11 -8.82 31.92
CA HIS A 477 15.93 -9.90 31.41
C HIS A 477 16.68 -9.46 30.17
N GLU A 478 17.98 -9.21 30.33
CA GLU A 478 18.90 -8.99 29.23
C GLU A 478 19.51 -10.32 28.78
N ARG A 479 19.30 -10.72 27.53
CA ARG A 479 19.78 -11.99 26.98
C ARG A 479 20.09 -11.87 25.50
N ARG A 480 20.89 -12.80 24.98
CA ARG A 480 21.16 -12.87 23.55
C ARG A 480 19.92 -13.36 22.81
N ALA A 481 19.75 -12.91 21.58
CA ALA A 481 18.63 -13.34 20.78
C ALA A 481 18.62 -14.87 20.57
N GLY A 482 17.44 -15.48 20.65
CA GLY A 482 17.25 -16.93 20.59
C GLY A 482 17.44 -17.67 21.92
N GLU A 483 18.02 -17.05 22.94
CA GLU A 483 18.06 -17.63 24.29
C GLU A 483 16.65 -17.69 24.89
N THR A 484 16.41 -18.70 25.72
CA THR A 484 15.13 -18.86 26.43
C THR A 484 15.24 -18.27 27.83
N VAL A 485 14.36 -17.33 28.18
CA VAL A 485 14.20 -16.80 29.54
C VAL A 485 13.09 -17.57 30.22
N THR A 486 13.38 -18.10 31.41
CA THR A 486 12.35 -18.65 32.30
C THR A 486 11.76 -17.47 33.08
N PRO A 487 10.43 -17.26 33.05
CA PRO A 487 9.79 -16.22 33.85
C PRO A 487 10.03 -16.44 35.35
N PRO A 488 9.82 -15.42 36.21
CA PRO A 488 9.95 -15.57 37.66
C PRO A 488 9.00 -16.64 38.20
N SER A 489 9.38 -17.25 39.32
CA SER A 489 8.51 -18.18 40.07
C SER A 489 7.19 -17.49 40.46
N GLY A 490 6.05 -18.13 40.19
CA GLY A 490 4.72 -17.54 40.39
C GLY A 490 3.69 -18.18 39.44
N PRO A 491 2.79 -17.41 38.79
CA PRO A 491 1.78 -17.94 37.86
C PRO A 491 2.37 -18.48 36.54
N TRP A 492 3.67 -18.32 36.33
CA TRP A 492 4.35 -18.69 35.10
C TRP A 492 4.96 -20.10 35.12
N ARG A 493 4.86 -20.79 33.99
CA ARG A 493 5.67 -21.99 33.66
C ARG A 493 6.18 -21.89 32.22
N GLY A 494 7.25 -22.61 31.90
CA GLY A 494 7.85 -22.59 30.56
C GLY A 494 8.85 -21.45 30.38
N GLY A 495 8.99 -20.97 29.14
CA GLY A 495 9.95 -19.91 28.81
C GLY A 495 9.50 -19.03 27.66
N ILE A 496 10.11 -17.85 27.54
CA ILE A 496 10.02 -17.00 26.34
C ILE A 496 11.33 -17.06 25.58
N VAL A 497 11.26 -16.95 24.25
CA VAL A 497 12.41 -16.84 23.38
C VAL A 497 12.71 -15.37 23.16
N CYS A 498 13.91 -14.93 23.53
CA CYS A 498 14.34 -13.55 23.34
C CYS A 498 14.38 -13.20 21.84
N PRO A 499 13.67 -12.14 21.41
CA PRO A 499 13.64 -11.78 20.00
C PRO A 499 14.97 -11.15 19.56
N GLN A 500 15.16 -11.03 18.25
CA GLN A 500 16.29 -10.28 17.70
C GLN A 500 16.11 -8.80 18.02
N TYR A 501 17.21 -8.10 18.31
CA TYR A 501 17.18 -6.65 18.57
C TYR A 501 16.44 -5.90 17.44
N ALA A 502 16.75 -6.21 16.18
CA ALA A 502 16.14 -5.57 15.02
C ALA A 502 14.61 -5.77 14.93
N ASP A 503 14.07 -6.89 15.43
CA ASP A 503 12.64 -7.21 15.36
C ASP A 503 11.77 -6.36 16.29
N VAL A 504 12.36 -5.85 17.39
CA VAL A 504 11.60 -5.17 18.46
C VAL A 504 12.08 -3.74 18.72
N CYS A 505 13.36 -3.47 18.51
CA CYS A 505 14.01 -2.18 18.81
C CYS A 505 14.04 -1.22 17.64
N THR A 506 13.84 -1.70 16.42
CA THR A 506 13.68 -0.79 15.31
C THR A 506 12.31 -0.17 15.40
N ALA A 507 12.26 1.16 15.32
CA ALA A 507 11.00 1.88 15.39
C ALA A 507 10.08 1.45 14.24
N PHE A 508 8.95 0.84 14.58
CA PHE A 508 7.85 0.75 13.63
C PHE A 508 7.27 2.15 13.46
N PRO A 509 7.21 2.69 12.24
CA PRO A 509 6.60 4.00 12.04
C PRO A 509 5.15 3.93 12.53
N ASN A 510 4.82 4.76 13.52
CA ASN A 510 3.46 4.87 14.04
C ASN A 510 2.59 5.64 13.06
N ILE A 511 2.32 5.04 11.90
CA ILE A 511 1.53 5.65 10.83
C ILE A 511 0.10 5.98 11.26
N SER A 512 -0.40 5.32 12.31
CA SER A 512 -1.73 5.54 12.91
C SER A 512 -1.74 6.61 14.02
N GLY A 513 -0.58 6.98 14.54
CA GLY A 513 -0.48 7.88 15.70
C GLY A 513 -0.34 9.36 15.34
N TYR A 514 -0.10 9.67 14.07
CA TYR A 514 -0.07 11.06 13.60
C TYR A 514 -1.47 11.50 13.20
N PRO A 515 -1.97 12.63 13.73
CA PRO A 515 -3.24 13.18 13.30
C PRO A 515 -3.16 13.52 11.81
N ILE A 516 -4.20 13.15 11.06
CA ILE A 516 -4.30 13.53 9.65
C ILE A 516 -4.61 15.04 9.62
N PRO A 517 -3.75 15.86 8.99
CA PRO A 517 -3.95 17.30 8.99
C PRO A 517 -5.17 17.66 8.13
N VAL A 518 -5.88 18.71 8.54
CA VAL A 518 -6.94 19.32 7.74
C VAL A 518 -6.31 20.47 6.95
N VAL A 519 -6.17 20.31 5.63
CA VAL A 519 -5.53 21.26 4.73
C VAL A 519 -6.40 21.42 3.49
N ASP A 520 -6.47 22.61 2.92
CA ASP A 520 -7.23 22.82 1.69
C ASP A 520 -6.60 22.05 0.52
N PRO A 521 -7.41 21.42 -0.34
CA PRO A 521 -6.89 20.67 -1.48
C PRO A 521 -6.18 21.59 -2.48
N PRO A 522 -5.16 21.08 -3.19
CA PRO A 522 -4.56 21.81 -4.31
C PRO A 522 -5.52 21.81 -5.51
N LEU A 523 -6.51 22.69 -5.52
CA LEU A 523 -7.54 22.72 -6.57
C LEU A 523 -6.96 23.16 -7.93
N ALA A 524 -7.44 22.53 -9.00
CA ALA A 524 -7.06 22.86 -10.37
C ALA A 524 -7.47 24.28 -10.77
N ASP A 525 -8.62 24.73 -10.26
CA ASP A 525 -9.29 25.98 -10.65
C ASP A 525 -9.13 27.11 -9.61
N ASP A 526 -8.20 27.00 -8.67
CA ASP A 526 -8.01 28.00 -7.60
C ASP A 526 -7.49 29.34 -8.17
N PRO A 527 -8.18 30.48 -7.95
CA PRO A 527 -7.85 31.78 -8.55
C PRO A 527 -6.45 32.30 -8.19
N THR A 528 -5.94 31.92 -7.01
CA THR A 528 -4.63 32.32 -6.47
C THR A 528 -3.45 31.79 -7.29
N SER A 529 -3.66 30.78 -8.14
CA SER A 529 -2.60 30.18 -8.95
C SER A 529 -2.31 30.91 -10.27
N ALA A 530 -3.04 31.99 -10.56
CA ALA A 530 -2.89 32.78 -11.78
C ALA A 530 -2.05 34.06 -11.61
N GLU A 531 -1.68 34.46 -10.38
CA GLU A 531 -1.08 35.79 -10.14
C GLU A 531 0.46 35.85 -10.26
N ASP A 532 1.17 34.73 -10.43
CA ASP A 532 2.64 34.76 -10.60
C ASP A 532 3.12 34.78 -12.07
N ALA A 533 2.24 35.07 -13.04
CA ALA A 533 2.55 34.97 -14.47
C ALA A 533 2.22 36.22 -15.32
N GLU A 534 1.97 37.39 -14.73
CA GLU A 534 1.96 38.66 -15.47
C GLU A 534 3.12 39.58 -15.00
N GLY A 535 3.95 39.95 -15.96
CA GLY A 535 5.27 40.53 -15.74
C GLY A 535 5.27 41.98 -15.27
N ASP A 536 6.28 42.28 -14.43
CA ASP A 536 6.73 43.64 -14.15
C ASP A 536 7.63 44.12 -15.30
N GLU A 537 7.01 44.51 -16.42
CA GLU A 537 7.67 45.33 -17.44
C GLU A 537 7.52 46.82 -17.10
N GLY A 538 8.55 47.34 -16.43
CA GLY A 538 9.17 48.63 -16.76
C GLY A 538 8.39 49.90 -16.45
N GLU A 539 8.58 50.44 -15.24
CA GLU A 539 8.40 51.88 -15.00
C GLU A 539 9.76 52.60 -14.92
N ALA A 540 10.12 53.28 -16.01
CA ALA A 540 11.31 54.14 -16.08
C ALA A 540 11.18 55.36 -15.14
N PRO A 541 12.25 55.75 -14.40
CA PRO A 541 12.15 56.83 -13.43
C PRO A 541 12.15 58.21 -14.10
N ARG A 542 11.08 58.98 -13.86
CA ARG A 542 10.99 60.41 -14.21
C ARG A 542 12.05 61.22 -13.45
N LYS A 543 12.94 61.86 -14.20
CA LYS A 543 13.92 62.87 -13.74
C LYS A 543 13.23 63.98 -12.94
N ARG A 544 13.69 64.21 -11.71
CA ARG A 544 13.36 65.41 -10.91
C ARG A 544 14.48 66.44 -11.10
N GLN A 545 14.16 67.58 -11.71
CA GLN A 545 15.02 68.75 -11.80
C GLN A 545 15.27 69.32 -10.39
N ARG A 546 16.55 69.55 -10.04
CA ARG A 546 16.93 70.45 -8.93
C ARG A 546 17.12 71.86 -9.48
N ARG A 547 16.44 72.83 -8.87
CA ARG A 547 16.79 74.26 -8.91
C ARG A 547 17.27 74.67 -7.51
N HIS A 548 18.38 75.39 -7.53
CA HIS A 548 19.13 76.07 -6.47
C HIS A 548 19.89 75.20 -5.48
#